data_AF-A0A3R8NST6-F1
#
_entry.id   AF-A0A3R8NST6-F1
#
_cell.length_a   1.000
_cell.length_b   1.000
_cell.length_c   1.000
_cell.angle_alpha   90.00
_cell.angle_beta   90.00
_cell.angle_gamma   90.00
#
_symmetry.space_group_name_H-M   'P 1'
#
loop_
_entity.id
_entity.type
_entity.pdbx_description
1 polymer ?
#
loop_
_entity_poly.entity_id
_entity_poly.type
_entity_poly.pdbx_seq_one_letter_code
_entity_poly.pdbx_strand_id
1 'polypeptide(L)'
;MKRKTLLLSLILILSFLTFSCQEETTLEEDAVKMGKITCQALKVIDSDENIDIEEFQNNSKKFSKKMKSKYSSELKWKTFNREVEKYIVENCY
;
A
#
# COMPACT_ATOMS: atom_id res chain seq x y z
N MET A 1 -41.08 -19.45 -3.39
CA MET A 1 -40.27 -18.49 -2.62
C MET A 1 -38.76 -18.80 -2.56
N LYS A 2 -38.27 -20.00 -2.94
CA LYS A 2 -36.83 -20.37 -2.85
C LYS A 2 -35.87 -19.69 -3.85
N ARG A 3 -36.36 -19.21 -5.01
CA ARG A 3 -35.50 -18.57 -6.04
C ARG A 3 -34.98 -17.18 -5.64
N LYS A 4 -35.74 -16.42 -4.82
CA LYS A 4 -35.33 -15.07 -4.39
C LYS A 4 -34.19 -15.11 -3.36
N THR A 5 -34.13 -16.16 -2.53
CA THR A 5 -33.09 -16.35 -1.51
C THR A 5 -31.73 -16.74 -2.12
N LEU A 6 -31.74 -17.51 -3.22
CA LEU A 6 -30.54 -17.85 -3.99
C LEU A 6 -29.92 -16.63 -4.70
N LEU A 7 -30.76 -15.74 -5.23
CA LEU A 7 -30.31 -14.50 -5.86
C LEU A 7 -29.67 -13.55 -4.84
N LEU A 8 -30.24 -13.43 -3.65
CA LEU A 8 -29.71 -12.55 -2.59
C LEU A 8 -28.33 -13.02 -2.09
N SER A 9 -28.16 -14.33 -1.92
CA SER A 9 -26.89 -14.93 -1.46
C SER A 9 -25.79 -14.83 -2.52
N LEU A 10 -26.13 -14.97 -3.81
CA LEU A 10 -25.17 -14.80 -4.90
C LEU A 10 -24.65 -13.36 -4.99
N ILE A 11 -25.53 -12.36 -4.81
CA ILE A 11 -25.15 -10.93 -4.82
C ILE A 11 -24.20 -10.62 -3.67
N LEU A 12 -24.48 -11.14 -2.47
CA LEU A 12 -23.60 -10.96 -1.30
C LEU A 12 -22.19 -11.52 -1.52
N ILE A 13 -22.08 -12.70 -2.17
CA ILE A 13 -20.78 -13.31 -2.51
C ILE A 13 -20.03 -12.45 -3.53
N LEU A 14 -20.72 -11.98 -4.58
CA LEU A 14 -20.14 -11.08 -5.59
C LEU A 14 -19.64 -9.77 -4.98
N SER A 15 -20.42 -9.15 -4.08
CA SER A 15 -20.01 -7.93 -3.37
C SER A 15 -18.78 -8.15 -2.49
N PHE A 16 -18.71 -9.29 -1.81
CA PHE A 16 -17.55 -9.66 -0.98
C PHE A 16 -16.29 -9.88 -1.82
N LEU A 17 -16.42 -10.55 -2.98
CA LEU A 17 -15.31 -10.75 -3.92
C LEU A 17 -14.80 -9.41 -4.48
N THR A 18 -15.70 -8.51 -4.88
CA THR A 18 -15.31 -7.18 -5.37
C THR A 18 -14.65 -6.33 -4.29
N PHE A 19 -15.11 -6.42 -3.05
CA PHE A 19 -14.53 -5.68 -1.92
C PHE A 19 -13.11 -6.18 -1.60
N SER A 20 -12.90 -7.50 -1.61
CA SER A 20 -11.58 -8.09 -1.34
C SER A 20 -10.56 -7.74 -2.43
N CYS A 21 -10.99 -7.76 -3.71
CA CYS A 21 -10.17 -7.35 -4.85
C CYS A 21 -9.81 -5.85 -4.79
N GLN A 22 -10.76 -5.00 -4.39
CA GLN A 22 -10.51 -3.57 -4.20
C GLN A 22 -9.54 -3.30 -3.03
N GLU A 23 -9.64 -4.05 -1.93
CA GLU A 23 -8.70 -3.89 -0.82
C GLU A 23 -7.27 -4.29 -1.23
N GLU A 24 -7.11 -5.38 -1.99
CA GLU A 24 -5.82 -5.86 -2.49
C GLU A 24 -5.15 -4.86 -3.45
N THR A 25 -5.90 -4.36 -4.44
CA THR A 25 -5.40 -3.31 -5.36
C THR A 25 -4.99 -2.03 -4.63
N THR A 26 -5.76 -1.59 -3.62
CA THR A 26 -5.38 -0.40 -2.85
C THR A 26 -4.15 -0.61 -1.97
N LEU A 27 -3.86 -1.85 -1.54
CA LEU A 27 -2.65 -2.18 -0.78
C LEU A 27 -1.42 -2.10 -1.68
N GLU A 28 -1.50 -2.70 -2.88
CA GLU A 28 -0.43 -2.67 -3.86
C GLU A 28 -0.08 -1.22 -4.26
N GLU A 29 -1.08 -0.40 -4.57
CA GLU A 29 -0.86 1.02 -4.91
C GLU A 29 -0.17 1.82 -3.80
N ASP A 30 -0.59 1.61 -2.55
CA ASP A 30 0.01 2.30 -1.40
C ASP A 30 1.43 1.80 -1.12
N ALA A 31 1.69 0.51 -1.30
CA ALA A 31 3.01 -0.09 -1.18
C ALA A 31 3.98 0.46 -2.25
N VAL A 32 3.53 0.56 -3.50
CA VAL A 32 4.30 1.17 -4.60
C VAL A 32 4.66 2.63 -4.29
N LYS A 33 3.72 3.43 -3.77
CA LYS A 33 3.99 4.83 -3.40
C LYS A 33 5.06 4.92 -2.31
N MET A 34 4.96 4.09 -1.27
CA MET A 34 5.98 4.04 -0.21
C MET A 34 7.33 3.60 -0.75
N GLY A 35 7.33 2.55 -1.57
CA GLY A 35 8.54 2.02 -2.20
C GLY A 35 9.26 3.08 -3.02
N LYS A 36 8.54 3.85 -3.85
CA LYS A 36 9.11 5.00 -4.60
C LYS A 36 9.76 6.04 -3.69
N ILE A 37 9.08 6.43 -2.61
CA ILE A 37 9.62 7.39 -1.63
C ILE A 37 10.91 6.83 -0.99
N THR A 38 10.89 5.56 -0.57
CA THR A 38 12.07 4.92 0.04
C THR A 38 13.23 4.82 -0.94
N CYS A 39 12.96 4.48 -2.20
CA CYS A 39 13.99 4.43 -3.23
C CYS A 39 14.57 5.80 -3.58
N GLN A 40 13.75 6.86 -3.58
CA GLN A 40 14.26 8.22 -3.65
C GLN A 40 15.18 8.53 -2.47
N ALA A 41 14.80 8.11 -1.25
CA ALA A 41 15.67 8.23 -0.07
C ALA A 41 17.03 7.55 -0.25
N LEU A 42 17.03 6.31 -0.75
CA LEU A 42 18.25 5.55 -0.99
C LEU A 42 19.13 6.24 -2.02
N LYS A 43 18.54 6.80 -3.08
CA LYS A 43 19.28 7.60 -4.07
C LYS A 43 19.85 8.89 -3.49
N VAL A 44 19.13 9.59 -2.60
CA VAL A 44 19.68 10.77 -1.87
C VAL A 44 20.90 10.36 -1.04
N ILE A 45 20.86 9.18 -0.42
CA ILE A 45 21.96 8.67 0.41
C ILE A 45 23.16 8.28 -0.46
N ASP A 46 22.91 7.68 -1.62
CA ASP A 46 23.95 7.16 -2.52
C ASP A 46 24.46 8.17 -3.56
N SER A 47 23.78 9.31 -3.76
CA SER A 47 24.14 10.30 -4.78
C SER A 47 23.98 11.75 -4.32
N ASP A 48 24.93 12.60 -4.72
CA ASP A 48 24.94 14.07 -4.56
C ASP A 48 23.85 14.79 -5.40
N GLU A 49 22.68 14.16 -5.62
CA GLU A 49 21.56 14.81 -6.30
C GLU A 49 20.95 15.90 -5.40
N ASN A 50 20.73 17.09 -5.99
CA ASN A 50 20.06 18.22 -5.33
C ASN A 50 18.56 17.91 -5.14
N ILE A 51 18.26 17.16 -4.08
CA ILE A 51 16.90 16.86 -3.64
C ILE A 51 16.60 17.77 -2.45
N ASP A 52 15.41 18.36 -2.41
CA ASP A 52 14.95 19.10 -1.26
C ASP A 52 14.70 18.13 -0.08
N ILE A 53 15.72 18.00 0.77
CA ILE A 53 15.75 17.07 1.90
C ILE A 53 14.61 17.38 2.89
N GLU A 54 14.25 18.64 3.06
CA GLU A 54 13.22 19.05 4.01
C GLU A 54 11.83 18.67 3.50
N GLU A 55 11.55 18.94 2.22
CA GLU A 55 10.31 18.50 1.57
C GLU A 55 10.19 16.96 1.59
N PHE A 56 11.28 16.26 1.26
CA PHE A 56 11.33 14.80 1.29
C PHE A 56 11.02 14.23 2.67
N GLN A 57 11.68 14.74 3.72
CA GLN A 57 11.45 14.30 5.10
C GLN A 57 10.01 14.57 5.56
N ASN A 58 9.43 15.71 5.19
CA ASN A 58 8.06 16.05 5.54
C ASN A 58 7.04 15.13 4.84
N ASN A 59 7.25 14.85 3.56
CA ASN A 59 6.42 13.92 2.79
C ASN A 59 6.50 12.49 3.33
N SER A 60 7.71 12.01 3.63
CA SER A 60 7.94 10.69 4.21
C SER A 60 7.26 10.53 5.58
N LYS A 61 7.43 11.50 6.49
CA LYS A 61 6.77 11.51 7.81
C LYS A 61 5.24 11.49 7.69
N LYS A 62 4.68 12.33 6.82
CA LYS A 62 3.22 12.44 6.62
C LYS A 62 2.65 11.14 6.04
N PHE A 63 3.33 10.56 5.06
CA PHE A 63 2.91 9.32 4.42
C PHE A 63 3.01 8.12 5.38
N SER A 64 4.11 7.98 6.12
CA SER A 64 4.30 6.93 7.14
C SER A 64 3.22 6.99 8.21
N LYS A 65 2.91 8.20 8.72
CA LYS A 65 1.83 8.38 9.71
C LYS A 65 0.46 7.98 9.14
N LYS A 66 0.18 8.33 7.88
CA LYS A 66 -1.06 7.95 7.19
C LYS A 66 -1.18 6.43 7.05
N MET A 67 -0.12 5.76 6.62
CA MET A 67 -0.15 4.31 6.38
C MET A 67 -0.22 3.50 7.68
N LYS A 68 0.49 3.93 8.73
CA LYS A 68 0.36 3.30 10.06
C LYS A 68 -1.06 3.38 10.61
N SER A 69 -1.79 4.46 10.31
CA SER A 69 -3.21 4.59 10.67
C SER A 69 -4.13 3.72 9.82
N LYS A 70 -3.84 3.56 8.52
CA LYS A 70 -4.65 2.76 7.58
C LYS A 70 -4.48 1.26 7.81
N TYR A 71 -3.26 0.82 8.08
CA TYR A 71 -2.90 -0.58 8.35
C TYR A 71 -2.63 -0.77 9.85
N SER A 72 -3.61 -0.40 10.67
CA SER A 72 -3.48 -0.33 12.14
C SER A 72 -3.35 -1.68 12.84
N SER A 73 -3.72 -2.78 12.17
CA SER A 73 -3.48 -4.13 12.70
C SER A 73 -2.06 -4.59 12.37
N GLU A 74 -1.44 -5.33 13.29
CA GLU A 74 -0.08 -5.83 13.11
C GLU A 74 0.06 -6.67 11.82
N LEU A 75 -0.93 -7.50 11.52
CA LEU A 75 -0.96 -8.32 10.32
C LEU A 75 -0.99 -7.47 9.05
N LYS A 76 -1.89 -6.47 8.98
CA LYS A 76 -1.99 -5.57 7.82
C LYS A 76 -0.71 -4.75 7.64
N TRP A 77 -0.11 -4.29 8.74
CA TRP A 77 1.16 -3.57 8.72
C TRP A 77 2.32 -4.44 8.20
N LYS A 78 2.42 -5.69 8.66
CA LYS A 78 3.42 -6.65 8.16
C LYS A 78 3.26 -6.93 6.67
N THR A 79 2.03 -7.17 6.21
CA THR A 79 1.75 -7.41 4.77
C THR A 79 2.13 -6.20 3.93
N PHE A 80 1.73 -5.00 4.37
CA PHE A 80 2.11 -3.75 3.69
C PHE A 80 3.63 -3.60 3.60
N ASN A 81 4.37 -3.75 4.71
CA ASN A 81 5.82 -3.60 4.69
C ASN A 81 6.52 -4.62 3.79
N ARG A 82 5.98 -5.84 3.70
CA ARG A 82 6.52 -6.88 2.81
C ARG A 82 6.39 -6.49 1.34
N GLU A 83 5.25 -5.94 0.93
CA GLU A 83 5.07 -5.46 -0.45
C GLU A 83 5.94 -4.23 -0.75
N VAL A 84 6.13 -3.35 0.23
CA VAL A 84 7.08 -2.23 0.11
C VAL A 84 8.51 -2.74 -0.08
N GLU A 85 8.95 -3.71 0.74
CA GLU A 85 10.27 -4.32 0.64
C GLU A 85 10.48 -4.99 -0.71
N LYS A 86 9.50 -5.78 -1.16
CA LYS A 86 9.51 -6.40 -2.48
C LYS A 86 9.69 -5.36 -3.59
N TYR A 87 8.92 -4.27 -3.55
CA TYR A 87 9.05 -3.18 -4.53
C TYR A 87 10.46 -2.56 -4.52
N ILE A 88 11.01 -2.29 -3.33
CA ILE A 88 12.35 -1.69 -3.19
C ILE A 88 13.42 -2.61 -3.80
N VAL A 89 13.37 -3.91 -3.47
CA VAL A 89 14.32 -4.90 -3.99
C VAL A 89 14.22 -5.02 -5.51
N GLU A 90 13.01 -4.99 -6.09
CA GLU A 90 12.81 -5.16 -7.53
C GLU A 90 13.18 -3.92 -8.37
N ASN A 91 13.15 -2.71 -7.79
CA ASN A 91 13.25 -1.46 -8.56
C ASN A 91 14.47 -0.61 -8.23
N CYS A 92 15.16 -0.90 -7.13
CA CYS A 92 16.14 0.03 -6.54
C CYS A 92 17.48 -0.63 -6.20
N TYR A 93 17.54 -1.96 -6.28
CA TYR A 93 18.74 -2.79 -6.24
C TYR A 93 18.79 -3.66 -7.49
#